data_AF-A0A6I4I774-F1
#
_entry.id   AF-A0A6I4I774-F1
#
_cell.length_a   1.000
_cell.length_b   1.000
_cell.length_c   1.000
_cell.angle_alpha   90.00
_cell.angle_beta   90.00
_cell.angle_gamma   90.00
#
_symmetry.space_group_name_H-M   'P 1'
#
loop_
_entity.id
_entity.type
_entity.pdbx_description
1 polymer ?
#
loop_
_entity_poly.entity_id
_entity_poly.type
_entity_poly.pdbx_seq_one_letter_code
_entity_poly.pdbx_strand_id
1 'polypeptide(L)'
;MKIIYKAPLIGSVLLGAVTFNTGCKSYDDIASHYSSKHIKANKNLVKTQIPETGELGYIVLALTEAGSNYVNTNSPYYDEVVKHFSNFKNHKVVEMLNEDLKENPEFFSHFRNGLYAFTVNKHDKVVLKTDYRIDLNRVDFRRYTSALNDFMEDSKFREFYTAHKDFYSKIEAAQNQNLTMTSAWNSVGHNKKYTKPFHSYQVIVSPLMKGETSTLSVSGRGFSECLIFAESADKVLASANRIANNETASNR
;
A
#
# COMPACT_ATOMS: atom_id res chain seq x y z
N MET A 1 -4.64 35.26 -39.61
CA MET A 1 -4.42 33.87 -39.17
C MET A 1 -3.77 33.90 -37.79
N LYS A 2 -4.56 33.72 -36.73
CA LYS A 2 -4.09 33.69 -35.32
C LYS A 2 -4.52 32.36 -34.74
N ILE A 3 -3.57 31.47 -34.50
CA ILE A 3 -3.81 30.20 -33.83
C ILE A 3 -3.95 30.51 -32.35
N ILE A 4 -5.18 30.45 -31.84
CA ILE A 4 -5.47 30.54 -30.41
C ILE A 4 -5.23 29.14 -29.85
N TYR A 5 -4.11 28.93 -29.18
CA TYR A 5 -3.92 27.78 -28.31
C TYR A 5 -4.86 27.92 -27.11
N LYS A 6 -5.96 27.17 -27.10
CA LYS A 6 -6.69 26.88 -25.86
C LYS A 6 -5.82 25.92 -25.05
N ALA A 7 -5.23 26.41 -23.96
CA ALA A 7 -4.71 25.54 -22.93
C ALA A 7 -5.85 24.64 -22.42
N PRO A 8 -5.67 23.32 -22.31
CA PRO A 8 -6.65 22.50 -21.62
C PRO A 8 -6.66 22.95 -20.16
N LEU A 9 -7.85 23.33 -19.67
CA LEU A 9 -8.11 23.42 -18.24
C LEU A 9 -7.75 22.05 -17.66
N ILE A 10 -6.58 21.96 -17.02
CA ILE A 10 -6.25 20.87 -16.12
C ILE A 10 -7.23 21.03 -14.97
N GLY A 11 -8.35 20.33 -15.07
CA GLY A 11 -9.34 20.22 -14.01
C GLY A 11 -8.60 19.84 -12.75
N SER A 12 -8.70 20.71 -11.75
CA SER A 12 -8.23 20.45 -10.40
C SER A 12 -8.69 19.06 -10.01
N VAL A 13 -7.75 18.10 -9.95
CA VAL A 13 -7.98 16.82 -9.30
C VAL A 13 -8.11 17.17 -7.83
N LEU A 14 -9.34 17.55 -7.47
CA LEU A 14 -9.77 17.50 -6.09
C LEU A 14 -9.40 16.08 -5.65
N LEU A 15 -8.51 15.98 -4.66
CA LEU A 15 -8.78 15.06 -3.57
C LEU A 15 -10.23 15.33 -3.23
N GLY A 16 -11.15 14.53 -3.80
CA GLY A 16 -12.49 14.41 -3.25
C GLY A 16 -12.21 14.19 -1.78
N ALA A 17 -12.65 15.13 -0.96
CA ALA A 17 -12.27 15.23 0.44
C ALA A 17 -12.38 13.83 1.04
N VAL A 18 -11.23 13.16 1.18
CA VAL A 18 -11.22 11.84 1.78
C VAL A 18 -11.43 12.16 3.25
N THR A 19 -12.68 12.12 3.66
CA THR A 19 -13.07 12.25 5.05
C THR A 19 -12.70 10.93 5.69
N PHE A 20 -11.49 10.86 6.23
CA PHE A 20 -10.99 9.71 6.98
C PHE A 20 -11.77 9.61 8.29
N ASN A 21 -12.89 8.90 8.28
CA ASN A 21 -13.73 8.70 9.46
C ASN A 21 -13.38 7.42 10.25
N THR A 22 -12.22 6.83 9.97
CA THR A 22 -11.72 5.65 10.68
C THR A 22 -10.70 6.11 11.72
N GLY A 23 -11.13 6.14 12.99
CA GLY A 23 -10.24 6.36 14.11
C GLY A 23 -9.08 5.36 14.10
N CYS A 24 -7.85 5.86 14.14
CA CYS A 24 -6.67 5.01 14.10
C CYS A 24 -6.49 4.30 15.45
N LYS A 25 -6.63 2.98 15.45
CA LYS A 25 -6.08 2.13 16.51
C LYS A 25 -4.54 2.25 16.44
N SER A 26 -3.88 2.47 17.58
CA SER A 26 -2.42 2.26 17.66
C SER A 26 -2.21 0.76 17.61
N TYR A 27 -1.48 0.30 16.63
CA TYR A 27 -1.07 -1.10 16.57
C TYR A 27 0.39 -1.17 17.00
N ASP A 28 0.68 -1.98 18.01
CA ASP A 28 2.04 -2.17 18.54
C ASP A 28 2.84 -3.22 17.73
N ASP A 29 2.33 -3.66 16.57
CA ASP A 29 2.89 -4.74 15.76
C ASP A 29 4.31 -4.42 15.26
N ILE A 30 4.60 -3.14 15.04
CA ILE A 30 5.90 -2.67 14.60
C ILE A 30 6.40 -1.56 15.53
N ALA A 31 7.68 -1.63 15.88
CA ALA A 31 8.38 -0.62 16.65
C ALA A 31 9.56 -0.06 15.85
N SER A 32 10.01 1.14 16.20
CA SER A 32 11.14 1.76 15.52
C SER A 32 12.49 1.16 15.93
N HIS A 33 13.43 1.18 14.99
CA HIS A 33 14.86 1.00 15.22
C HIS A 33 15.66 1.99 14.37
N TYR A 34 15.19 3.25 14.33
CA TYR A 34 15.67 4.24 13.37
C TYR A 34 17.16 4.54 13.49
N SER A 35 17.86 4.43 12.36
CA SER A 35 19.19 4.99 12.19
C SER A 35 19.13 6.50 11.98
N SER A 36 20.22 7.22 12.28
CA SER A 36 20.34 8.65 11.93
C SER A 36 20.19 8.88 10.42
N LYS A 37 20.62 7.90 9.61
CA LYS A 37 20.43 7.89 8.16
C LYS A 37 18.96 7.87 7.77
N HIS A 38 18.16 6.99 8.39
CA HIS A 38 16.72 6.91 8.14
C HIS A 38 16.00 8.20 8.51
N ILE A 39 16.29 8.75 9.69
CA ILE A 39 15.70 10.02 10.13
C ILE A 39 16.02 11.13 9.14
N LYS A 40 17.29 11.27 8.73
CA LYS A 40 17.69 12.30 7.76
C LYS A 40 17.00 12.13 6.40
N ALA A 41 16.82 10.89 5.94
CA ALA A 41 16.20 10.60 4.66
C ALA A 41 14.69 10.83 4.62
N ASN A 42 13.99 10.73 5.76
CA ASN A 42 12.54 10.81 5.83
C ASN A 42 11.99 12.06 6.51
N LYS A 43 12.82 12.87 7.20
CA LYS A 43 12.34 14.06 7.90
C LYS A 43 11.71 15.08 6.95
N ASN A 44 10.53 15.57 7.34
CA ASN A 44 9.69 16.51 6.59
C ASN A 44 9.30 16.00 5.19
N LEU A 45 9.26 14.68 5.01
CA LEU A 45 8.88 14.04 3.77
C LEU A 45 7.50 13.42 3.89
N VAL A 46 6.72 13.54 2.82
CA VAL A 46 5.62 12.63 2.53
C VAL A 46 5.97 11.83 1.29
N LYS A 47 5.85 10.51 1.36
CA LYS A 47 6.18 9.63 0.25
C LYS A 47 5.10 8.59 0.03
N THR A 48 4.57 8.52 -1.19
CA THR A 48 3.81 7.36 -1.65
C THR A 48 4.75 6.24 -2.08
N GLN A 49 4.40 5.00 -1.75
CA GLN A 49 5.10 3.81 -2.20
C GLN A 49 4.16 2.63 -2.34
N ILE A 50 4.48 1.74 -3.27
CA ILE A 50 3.97 0.36 -3.35
C ILE A 50 5.11 -0.58 -2.95
N PRO A 51 5.27 -0.91 -1.65
CA PRO A 51 6.35 -1.78 -1.21
C PRO A 51 6.22 -3.17 -1.83
N GLU A 52 7.33 -3.74 -2.30
CA GLU A 52 7.37 -5.08 -2.90
C GLU A 52 6.79 -6.15 -1.97
N THR A 53 7.11 -6.12 -0.68
CA THR A 53 6.53 -7.03 0.33
C THR A 53 5.05 -6.76 0.61
N GLY A 54 4.60 -5.52 0.47
CA GLY A 54 3.20 -5.16 0.60
C GLY A 54 2.38 -5.76 -0.55
N GLU A 55 2.85 -5.57 -1.79
CA GLU A 55 2.19 -6.13 -2.98
C GLU A 55 2.19 -7.67 -2.97
N LEU A 56 3.32 -8.28 -2.59
CA LEU A 56 3.41 -9.73 -2.38
C LEU A 56 2.31 -10.23 -1.41
N GLY A 57 2.17 -9.57 -0.27
CA GLY A 57 1.16 -9.93 0.72
C GLY A 57 -0.27 -9.73 0.24
N TYR A 58 -0.55 -8.68 -0.53
CA TYR A 58 -1.87 -8.46 -1.12
C TYR A 58 -2.20 -9.47 -2.22
N ILE A 59 -1.22 -9.92 -3.00
CA ILE A 59 -1.40 -11.03 -3.96
C ILE A 59 -1.70 -12.32 -3.21
N VAL A 60 -0.93 -12.67 -2.17
CA VAL A 60 -1.22 -13.84 -1.33
C VAL A 60 -2.62 -13.76 -0.75
N LEU A 61 -3.01 -12.59 -0.22
CA LEU A 61 -4.36 -12.34 0.29
C LEU A 61 -5.43 -12.51 -0.80
N ALA A 62 -5.21 -12.03 -2.02
CA ALA A 62 -6.17 -12.19 -3.12
C ALA A 62 -6.42 -13.66 -3.50
N LEU A 63 -5.48 -14.56 -3.18
CA LEU A 63 -5.63 -16.02 -3.40
C LEU A 63 -6.36 -16.74 -2.27
N THR A 64 -6.53 -16.12 -1.10
CA THR A 64 -7.26 -16.70 0.04
C THR A 64 -8.77 -16.78 -0.25
N GLU A 65 -9.47 -17.66 0.47
CA GLU A 65 -10.93 -17.78 0.40
C GLU A 65 -11.63 -16.46 0.79
N ALA A 66 -11.07 -15.75 1.76
CA ALA A 66 -11.57 -14.47 2.24
C ALA A 66 -11.05 -13.27 1.44
N GLY A 67 -10.18 -13.47 0.44
CA GLY A 67 -9.43 -12.40 -0.23
C GLY A 67 -10.32 -11.30 -0.82
N SER A 68 -11.44 -11.68 -1.44
CA SER A 68 -12.42 -10.76 -2.03
C SER A 68 -13.05 -9.78 -1.04
N ASN A 69 -13.01 -10.09 0.26
CA ASN A 69 -13.46 -9.17 1.31
C ASN A 69 -12.49 -8.00 1.47
N TYR A 70 -11.19 -8.21 1.27
CA TYR A 70 -10.12 -7.27 1.59
C TYR A 70 -9.47 -6.61 0.38
N VAL A 71 -9.61 -7.20 -0.81
CA VAL A 71 -8.99 -6.70 -2.05
C VAL A 71 -10.00 -6.08 -3.02
N ASN A 72 -9.51 -5.18 -3.86
CA ASN A 72 -10.28 -4.58 -4.95
C ASN A 72 -10.44 -5.57 -6.10
N THR A 73 -11.52 -6.35 -6.07
CA THR A 73 -11.84 -7.32 -7.13
C THR A 73 -12.34 -6.68 -8.43
N ASN A 74 -12.56 -5.36 -8.44
CA ASN A 74 -13.17 -4.65 -9.55
C ASN A 74 -12.11 -3.84 -10.31
N SER A 75 -11.05 -4.51 -10.77
CA SER A 75 -9.98 -3.88 -11.54
C SER A 75 -9.38 -4.85 -12.57
N PRO A 76 -8.91 -4.35 -13.74
CA PRO A 76 -8.16 -5.17 -14.68
C PRO A 76 -6.89 -5.79 -14.07
N TYR A 77 -6.28 -5.09 -13.11
CA TYR A 77 -5.10 -5.57 -12.40
C TYR A 77 -5.41 -6.79 -11.53
N TYR A 78 -6.56 -6.80 -10.83
CA TYR A 78 -7.00 -7.97 -10.08
C TYR A 78 -7.22 -9.18 -11.00
N ASP A 79 -7.84 -8.99 -12.16
CA ASP A 79 -8.05 -10.07 -13.13
C ASP A 79 -6.72 -10.67 -13.61
N GLU A 80 -5.73 -9.82 -13.86
CA GLU A 80 -4.37 -10.24 -14.21
C GLU A 80 -3.69 -11.01 -13.07
N VAL A 81 -3.77 -10.51 -11.84
CA VAL A 81 -3.23 -11.18 -10.65
C VAL A 81 -3.85 -12.57 -10.48
N VAL A 82 -5.18 -12.68 -10.54
CA VAL A 82 -5.85 -13.98 -10.41
C VAL A 82 -5.42 -14.92 -11.52
N LYS A 83 -5.36 -14.43 -12.77
CA LYS A 83 -4.93 -15.23 -13.92
C LYS A 83 -3.50 -15.74 -13.78
N HIS A 84 -2.60 -14.92 -13.26
CA HIS A 84 -1.18 -15.29 -13.12
C HIS A 84 -0.96 -16.24 -11.93
N PHE A 85 -1.61 -15.97 -10.79
CA PHE A 85 -1.28 -16.61 -9.52
C PHE A 85 -2.27 -17.71 -9.07
N SER A 86 -3.36 -17.98 -9.80
CA SER A 86 -4.40 -18.93 -9.35
C SER A 86 -3.91 -20.36 -9.07
N ASN A 87 -2.82 -20.79 -9.72
CA ASN A 87 -2.25 -22.12 -9.50
C ASN A 87 -1.58 -22.27 -8.12
N PHE A 88 -1.36 -21.15 -7.41
CA PHE A 88 -0.73 -21.11 -6.09
C PHE A 88 -1.75 -20.96 -4.96
N LYS A 89 -3.05 -21.13 -5.20
CA LYS A 89 -4.09 -21.06 -4.15
C LYS A 89 -3.88 -22.06 -3.00
N ASN A 90 -3.28 -23.21 -3.30
CA ASN A 90 -2.93 -24.24 -2.30
C ASN A 90 -1.47 -24.11 -1.83
N HIS A 91 -0.81 -22.97 -2.10
CA HIS A 91 0.54 -22.75 -1.60
C HIS A 91 0.50 -22.52 -0.10
N LYS A 92 1.51 -23.03 0.63
CA LYS A 92 1.60 -22.99 2.10
C LYS A 92 1.28 -21.62 2.72
N VAL A 93 1.79 -20.54 2.14
CA VAL A 93 1.54 -19.17 2.66
C VAL A 93 0.08 -18.74 2.52
N VAL A 94 -0.63 -19.20 1.48
CA VAL A 94 -2.05 -18.92 1.26
C VAL A 94 -2.90 -19.72 2.25
N GLU A 95 -2.57 -21.00 2.45
CA GLU A 95 -3.22 -21.86 3.45
C GLU A 95 -3.04 -21.30 4.87
N MET A 96 -1.81 -20.90 5.23
CA MET A 96 -1.53 -20.24 6.51
C MET A 96 -2.39 -18.99 6.72
N LEU A 97 -2.46 -18.12 5.71
CA LEU A 97 -3.26 -16.91 5.83
C LEU A 97 -4.77 -17.21 5.85
N ASN A 98 -5.25 -18.23 5.14
CA ASN A 98 -6.64 -18.71 5.25
C ASN A 98 -6.98 -19.13 6.68
N GLU A 99 -6.11 -19.94 7.31
CA GLU A 99 -6.29 -20.40 8.69
C GLU A 99 -6.37 -19.22 9.67
N ASP A 100 -5.38 -18.31 9.61
CA ASP A 100 -5.30 -17.17 10.53
C ASP A 100 -6.48 -16.19 10.34
N LEU A 101 -6.93 -15.96 9.10
CA LEU A 101 -8.09 -15.11 8.83
C LEU A 101 -9.42 -15.75 9.24
N LYS A 102 -9.53 -17.08 9.12
CA LYS A 102 -10.71 -17.83 9.56
C LYS A 102 -10.83 -17.82 11.09
N GLU A 103 -9.71 -17.94 11.79
CA GLU A 103 -9.66 -17.84 13.24
C GLU A 103 -9.93 -16.41 13.72
N ASN A 104 -9.33 -15.41 13.06
CA ASN A 104 -9.46 -14.01 13.43
C ASN A 104 -9.43 -13.08 12.21
N PRO A 105 -10.59 -12.56 11.76
CA PRO A 105 -10.64 -11.62 10.63
C PRO A 105 -9.84 -10.31 10.85
N GLU A 106 -9.61 -9.87 12.09
CA GLU A 106 -8.77 -8.70 12.39
C GLU A 106 -7.28 -8.97 12.15
N PHE A 107 -6.88 -10.25 12.01
CA PHE A 107 -5.51 -10.65 11.71
C PHE A 107 -4.96 -9.99 10.44
N PHE A 108 -5.83 -9.73 9.46
CA PHE A 108 -5.45 -8.99 8.25
C PHE A 108 -4.72 -7.67 8.58
N SER A 109 -5.21 -6.92 9.58
CA SER A 109 -4.60 -5.65 9.95
C SER A 109 -3.16 -5.84 10.46
N HIS A 110 -2.93 -6.86 11.29
CA HIS A 110 -1.61 -7.20 11.83
C HIS A 110 -0.66 -7.71 10.74
N PHE A 111 -1.15 -8.59 9.86
CA PHE A 111 -0.39 -9.08 8.72
C PHE A 111 0.03 -7.94 7.78
N ARG A 112 -0.91 -7.09 7.36
CA ARG A 112 -0.64 -5.94 6.50
C ARG A 112 0.34 -4.94 7.14
N ASN A 113 0.14 -4.62 8.42
CA ASN A 113 1.02 -3.70 9.15
C ASN A 113 2.45 -4.25 9.22
N GLY A 114 2.60 -5.53 9.56
CA GLY A 114 3.91 -6.15 9.70
C GLY A 114 4.68 -6.28 8.38
N LEU A 115 4.00 -6.52 7.23
CA LEU A 115 4.65 -6.55 5.92
C LEU A 115 5.44 -5.26 5.60
N TYR A 116 5.01 -4.12 6.15
CA TYR A 116 5.74 -2.87 5.98
C TYR A 116 7.12 -2.88 6.64
N ALA A 117 7.31 -3.61 7.73
CA ALA A 117 8.62 -3.74 8.37
C ALA A 117 9.59 -4.61 7.55
N PHE A 118 9.11 -5.35 6.55
CA PHE A 118 9.94 -6.20 5.70
C PHE A 118 10.28 -5.54 4.36
N THR A 119 11.31 -6.06 3.71
CA THR A 119 11.72 -5.70 2.35
C THR A 119 12.27 -6.94 1.64
N VAL A 120 12.31 -6.92 0.31
CA VAL A 120 13.02 -7.94 -0.47
C VAL A 120 14.45 -7.45 -0.69
N ASN A 121 15.43 -8.25 -0.28
CA ASN A 121 16.84 -7.91 -0.47
C ASN A 121 17.34 -8.28 -1.87
N LYS A 122 18.63 -8.00 -2.13
CA LYS A 122 19.29 -8.30 -3.41
C LYS A 122 19.45 -9.80 -3.74
N HIS A 123 19.12 -10.70 -2.81
CA HIS A 123 19.20 -12.15 -2.98
C HIS A 123 17.79 -12.78 -3.04
N ASP A 124 16.77 -11.99 -3.38
CA ASP A 124 15.38 -12.44 -3.46
C ASP A 124 14.88 -13.06 -2.15
N LYS A 125 15.22 -12.43 -1.02
CA LYS A 125 14.70 -12.85 0.29
C LYS A 125 14.00 -11.72 1.01
N VAL A 126 12.82 -12.01 1.54
CA VAL A 126 12.06 -11.20 2.49
C VAL A 126 12.83 -11.14 3.80
N VAL A 127 13.27 -9.95 4.16
CA VAL A 127 14.07 -9.67 5.36
C VAL A 127 13.53 -8.46 6.12
N LEU A 128 13.73 -8.45 7.43
CA LEU A 128 13.35 -7.32 8.27
C LEU A 128 14.20 -6.09 7.90
N LYS A 129 13.54 -4.94 7.68
CA LYS A 129 14.21 -3.65 7.50
C LYS A 129 14.95 -3.29 8.78
N THR A 130 16.17 -2.77 8.64
CA THR A 130 17.02 -2.41 9.79
C THR A 130 16.42 -1.35 10.71
N ASP A 131 15.52 -0.53 10.17
CA ASP A 131 14.90 0.61 10.84
C ASP A 131 13.61 0.25 11.61
N TYR A 132 13.19 -1.02 11.60
CA TYR A 132 11.98 -1.50 12.28
C TYR A 132 12.23 -2.76 13.11
N ARG A 133 11.33 -3.02 14.05
CA ARG A 133 11.21 -4.25 14.84
C ARG A 133 9.77 -4.74 14.74
N ILE A 134 9.57 -6.05 14.86
CA ILE A 134 8.25 -6.70 14.88
C ILE A 134 7.97 -7.23 16.29
N ASP A 135 6.74 -7.07 16.76
CA ASP A 135 6.23 -7.83 17.90
C ASP A 135 5.78 -9.23 17.44
N LEU A 136 6.62 -10.23 17.69
CA LEU A 136 6.35 -11.62 17.30
C LEU A 136 5.20 -12.26 18.08
N ASN A 137 4.69 -11.62 19.15
CA ASN A 137 3.53 -12.13 19.90
C ASN A 137 2.21 -11.86 19.17
N ARG A 138 2.21 -11.01 18.13
CA ARG A 138 1.02 -10.67 17.34
C ARG A 138 0.96 -11.41 16.02
N VAL A 139 2.10 -11.51 15.35
CA VAL A 139 2.24 -12.26 14.10
C VAL A 139 3.59 -12.96 14.11
N ASP A 140 3.57 -14.28 13.94
CA ASP A 140 4.80 -15.05 13.73
C ASP A 140 5.34 -14.82 12.30
N PHE A 141 5.91 -13.63 12.10
CA PHE A 141 6.55 -13.29 10.83
C PHE A 141 7.76 -14.16 10.52
N ARG A 142 8.30 -14.92 11.49
CA ARG A 142 9.34 -15.90 11.18
C ARG A 142 8.78 -17.04 10.34
N ARG A 143 7.60 -17.56 10.68
CA ARG A 143 6.91 -18.56 9.85
C ARG A 143 6.50 -17.98 8.50
N TYR A 144 5.93 -16.77 8.48
CA TYR A 144 5.49 -16.12 7.24
C TYR A 144 6.65 -15.77 6.30
N THR A 145 7.78 -15.26 6.80
CA THR A 145 8.91 -14.90 5.92
C THR A 145 9.46 -16.10 5.15
N SER A 146 9.53 -17.27 5.77
CA SER A 146 9.89 -18.50 5.05
C SER A 146 8.88 -18.82 3.95
N ALA A 147 7.59 -18.87 4.29
CA ALA A 147 6.54 -19.22 3.34
C ALA A 147 6.37 -18.17 2.21
N LEU A 148 6.63 -16.89 2.49
CA LEU A 148 6.65 -15.80 1.51
C LEU A 148 7.84 -15.92 0.56
N ASN A 149 9.01 -16.36 1.06
CA ASN A 149 10.17 -16.63 0.20
C ASN A 149 9.89 -17.78 -0.76
N ASP A 150 9.33 -18.88 -0.27
CA ASP A 150 8.96 -20.04 -1.07
C ASP A 150 7.94 -19.63 -2.15
N PHE A 151 6.89 -18.90 -1.76
CA PHE A 151 5.89 -18.40 -2.71
C PHE A 151 6.52 -17.51 -3.78
N MET A 152 7.40 -16.59 -3.39
CA MET A 152 8.03 -15.66 -4.33
C MET A 152 8.89 -16.38 -5.37
N GLU A 153 9.58 -17.46 -4.96
CA GLU A 153 10.42 -18.29 -5.81
C GLU A 153 9.59 -19.15 -6.78
N ASP A 154 8.55 -19.80 -6.26
CA ASP A 154 7.68 -20.72 -7.02
C ASP A 154 6.78 -19.96 -8.00
N SER A 155 6.23 -18.82 -7.58
CA SER A 155 5.29 -18.03 -8.37
C SER A 155 5.93 -17.03 -9.32
N LYS A 156 7.27 -16.90 -9.30
CA LYS A 156 8.00 -15.86 -10.04
C LYS A 156 7.48 -14.45 -9.76
N PHE A 157 7.06 -14.20 -8.50
CA PHE A 157 6.50 -12.92 -8.08
C PHE A 157 7.41 -11.73 -8.41
N ARG A 158 8.74 -11.85 -8.25
CA ARG A 158 9.65 -10.73 -8.56
C ARG A 158 9.63 -10.34 -10.03
N GLU A 159 9.47 -11.30 -10.94
CA GLU A 159 9.36 -11.04 -12.37
C GLU A 159 8.05 -10.29 -12.65
N PHE A 160 6.95 -10.77 -12.08
CA PHE A 160 5.64 -10.10 -12.14
C PHE A 160 5.73 -8.66 -11.61
N TYR A 161 6.26 -8.46 -10.40
CA TYR A 161 6.37 -7.14 -9.77
C TYR A 161 7.30 -6.20 -10.56
N THR A 162 8.38 -6.72 -11.14
CA THR A 162 9.30 -5.95 -11.98
C THR A 162 8.63 -5.51 -13.28
N ALA A 163 7.88 -6.40 -13.93
CA ALA A 163 7.13 -6.10 -15.14
C ALA A 163 6.07 -4.99 -14.93
N HIS A 164 5.59 -4.83 -13.69
CA HIS A 164 4.58 -3.82 -13.33
C HIS A 164 5.16 -2.51 -12.77
N LYS A 165 6.48 -2.35 -12.73
CA LYS A 165 7.11 -1.14 -12.13
C LYS A 165 6.64 0.17 -12.75
N ASP A 166 6.42 0.22 -14.06
CA ASP A 166 5.91 1.41 -14.74
C ASP A 166 4.46 1.72 -14.35
N PHE A 167 3.64 0.69 -14.17
CA PHE A 167 2.27 0.83 -13.70
C PHE A 167 2.24 1.36 -12.26
N TYR A 168 3.03 0.76 -11.36
CA TYR A 168 3.15 1.24 -9.99
C TYR A 168 3.67 2.68 -9.90
N SER A 169 4.66 3.03 -10.72
CA SER A 169 5.23 4.39 -10.76
C SER A 169 4.18 5.43 -11.17
N LYS A 170 3.24 5.08 -12.07
CA LYS A 170 2.11 5.95 -12.44
C LYS A 170 1.15 6.16 -11.27
N ILE A 171 0.84 5.11 -10.51
CA ILE A 171 0.01 5.21 -9.30
C ILE A 171 0.69 6.11 -8.26
N GLU A 172 1.97 5.86 -7.98
CA GLU A 172 2.74 6.67 -7.03
C GLU A 172 2.79 8.14 -7.46
N ALA A 173 3.06 8.41 -8.74
CA ALA A 173 3.08 9.76 -9.29
C ALA A 173 1.71 10.44 -9.15
N ALA A 174 0.62 9.77 -9.53
CA ALA A 174 -0.74 10.29 -9.41
C ALA A 174 -1.09 10.60 -7.95
N GLN A 175 -0.76 9.70 -7.02
CA GLN A 175 -0.98 9.91 -5.59
C GLN A 175 -0.16 11.10 -5.05
N ASN A 176 1.07 11.27 -5.53
CA ASN A 176 1.98 12.31 -5.07
C ASN A 176 1.62 13.72 -5.55
N GLN A 177 0.83 13.88 -6.62
CA GLN A 177 0.55 15.20 -7.23
C GLN A 177 0.00 16.25 -6.24
N ASN A 178 -0.78 15.82 -5.24
CA ASN A 178 -1.40 16.70 -4.25
C ASN A 178 -1.00 16.35 -2.80
N LEU A 179 0.04 15.52 -2.65
CA LEU A 179 0.45 15.01 -1.36
C LEU A 179 1.53 15.90 -0.75
N THR A 180 1.18 16.53 0.37
CA THR A 180 2.04 17.45 1.12
C THR A 180 2.01 17.07 2.59
N MET A 181 2.96 17.58 3.39
CA MET A 181 2.93 17.40 4.85
C MET A 181 1.59 17.87 5.45
N THR A 182 1.04 18.98 4.94
CA THR A 182 -0.24 19.53 5.40
C THR A 182 -1.41 18.63 5.01
N SER A 183 -1.49 18.16 3.76
CA SER A 183 -2.59 17.27 3.35
C SER A 183 -2.51 15.91 4.03
N ALA A 184 -1.30 15.36 4.23
CA ALA A 184 -1.11 14.14 5.01
C ALA A 184 -1.47 14.34 6.50
N TRP A 185 -1.07 15.45 7.11
CA TRP A 185 -1.50 15.76 8.48
C TRP A 185 -3.02 15.89 8.56
N ASN A 186 -3.67 16.63 7.66
CA ASN A 186 -5.12 16.79 7.66
C ASN A 186 -5.84 15.45 7.47
N SER A 187 -5.25 14.51 6.71
CA SER A 187 -5.82 13.16 6.56
C SER A 187 -5.87 12.35 7.86
N VAL A 188 -5.00 12.63 8.83
CA VAL A 188 -4.90 11.85 10.08
C VAL A 188 -5.23 12.67 11.33
N GLY A 189 -5.15 13.99 11.25
CA GLY A 189 -5.24 14.94 12.37
C GLY A 189 -6.64 15.14 12.92
N HIS A 190 -7.68 14.69 12.21
CA HIS A 190 -9.02 14.58 12.77
C HIS A 190 -9.14 13.50 13.86
N ASN A 191 -8.14 12.61 13.96
CA ASN A 191 -8.02 11.71 15.09
C ASN A 191 -7.58 12.48 16.34
N LYS A 192 -8.51 12.69 17.28
CA LYS A 192 -8.31 13.38 18.57
C LYS A 192 -7.12 12.85 19.40
N LYS A 193 -6.53 11.71 19.01
CA LYS A 193 -5.34 11.11 19.61
C LYS A 193 -4.04 11.88 19.34
N TYR A 194 -3.93 12.59 18.21
CA TYR A 194 -2.70 13.27 17.83
C TYR A 194 -2.85 14.78 17.95
N THR A 195 -1.99 15.41 18.76
CA THR A 195 -2.02 16.86 19.02
C THR A 195 -1.02 17.65 18.17
N LYS A 196 -0.14 16.96 17.43
CA LYS A 196 0.88 17.56 16.57
C LYS A 196 1.17 16.71 15.33
N PRO A 197 1.59 17.33 14.22
CA PRO A 197 2.04 16.60 13.03
C PRO A 197 3.18 15.62 13.32
N PHE A 198 3.25 14.57 12.50
CA PHE A 198 4.38 13.66 12.46
C PHE A 198 5.56 14.30 11.73
N HIS A 199 6.76 13.80 12.00
CA HIS A 199 7.95 14.28 11.28
C HIS A 199 8.01 13.75 9.84
N SER A 200 7.30 12.67 9.52
CA SER A 200 7.15 12.16 8.17
C SER A 200 5.88 11.32 7.99
N TYR A 201 5.48 11.14 6.74
CA TYR A 201 4.33 10.32 6.37
C TYR A 201 4.69 9.38 5.23
N GLN A 202 4.34 8.11 5.38
CA GLN A 202 4.58 7.07 4.39
C GLN A 202 3.22 6.58 3.91
N VAL A 203 2.81 6.98 2.70
CA VAL A 203 1.55 6.56 2.10
C VAL A 203 1.78 5.23 1.39
N ILE A 204 1.19 4.18 1.92
CA ILE A 204 1.34 2.80 1.44
C ILE A 204 0.09 2.47 0.62
N VAL A 205 0.31 2.14 -0.64
CA VAL A 205 -0.76 1.76 -1.56
C VAL A 205 -0.45 0.41 -2.21
N SER A 206 -1.48 -0.24 -2.71
CA SER A 206 -1.40 -1.38 -3.64
C SER A 206 -2.61 -1.29 -4.56
N PRO A 207 -2.51 -1.63 -5.85
CA PRO A 207 -3.66 -1.64 -6.75
C PRO A 207 -4.75 -2.64 -6.30
N LEU A 208 -4.39 -3.61 -5.46
CA LEU A 208 -5.32 -4.56 -4.85
C LEU A 208 -6.01 -4.02 -3.60
N MET A 209 -5.65 -2.85 -3.07
CA MET A 209 -6.29 -2.33 -1.86
C MET A 209 -7.74 -1.90 -2.11
N LYS A 210 -8.69 -2.47 -1.36
CA LYS A 210 -10.13 -2.23 -1.53
C LYS A 210 -10.61 -0.84 -1.09
N GLY A 211 -9.79 -0.09 -0.36
CA GLY A 211 -10.07 1.27 0.10
C GLY A 211 -10.18 1.45 1.61
N GLU A 212 -9.89 0.40 2.40
CA GLU A 212 -9.75 0.56 3.85
C GLU A 212 -8.55 1.41 4.18
N THR A 213 -8.83 2.65 4.60
CA THR A 213 -7.81 3.57 5.06
C THR A 213 -7.58 3.38 6.56
N SER A 214 -6.32 3.16 6.91
CA SER A 214 -5.91 3.05 8.30
C SER A 214 -4.52 3.60 8.46
N THR A 215 -4.15 3.92 9.69
CA THR A 215 -2.83 4.50 9.94
C THR A 215 -2.14 3.83 11.10
N LEU A 216 -0.83 3.83 11.04
CA LEU A 216 0.05 3.30 12.07
C LEU A 216 1.11 4.35 12.39
N SER A 217 1.17 4.78 13.65
CA SER A 217 2.24 5.67 14.10
C SER A 217 3.42 4.86 14.63
N VAL A 218 4.62 5.21 14.21
CA VAL A 218 5.85 4.56 14.65
C VAL A 218 6.82 5.64 15.10
N SER A 219 7.27 5.58 16.35
CA SER A 219 8.10 6.63 16.95
C SER A 219 9.34 6.05 17.63
N GLY A 220 10.44 6.81 17.63
CA GLY A 220 11.65 6.52 18.38
C GLY A 220 12.80 7.47 18.03
N ARG A 221 13.76 7.60 18.96
CA ARG A 221 14.90 8.53 18.84
C ARG A 221 14.50 9.96 18.47
N GLY A 222 13.39 10.45 19.04
CA GLY A 222 12.88 11.80 18.78
C GLY A 222 12.27 12.00 17.38
N PHE A 223 12.18 10.94 16.58
CA PHE A 223 11.51 10.94 15.28
C PHE A 223 10.19 10.18 15.37
N SER A 224 9.21 10.63 14.60
CA SER A 224 7.88 10.01 14.53
C SER A 224 7.42 10.03 13.09
N GLU A 225 6.92 8.90 12.62
CA GLU A 225 6.32 8.77 11.31
C GLU A 225 4.92 8.17 11.41
N CYS A 226 4.12 8.46 10.41
CA CYS A 226 2.80 7.88 10.25
C CYS A 226 2.75 7.12 8.93
N LEU A 227 2.48 5.82 9.01
CA LEU A 227 2.15 5.00 7.85
C LEU A 227 0.66 5.17 7.58
N ILE A 228 0.32 5.56 6.37
CA ILE A 228 -1.06 5.73 5.91
C ILE A 228 -1.30 4.65 4.86
N PHE A 229 -2.05 3.61 5.22
CA PHE A 229 -2.54 2.64 4.24
C PHE A 229 -3.70 3.30 3.50
N ALA A 230 -3.50 3.60 2.22
CA ALA A 230 -4.44 4.37 1.42
C ALA A 230 -5.03 3.55 0.27
N GLU A 231 -6.23 3.90 -0.15
CA GLU A 231 -6.79 3.43 -1.42
C GLU A 231 -5.88 3.84 -2.57
N SER A 232 -5.68 2.94 -3.53
CA SER A 232 -4.84 3.21 -4.69
C SER A 232 -5.53 4.15 -5.69
N ALA A 233 -4.75 5.08 -6.25
CA ALA A 233 -5.20 6.02 -7.27
C ALA A 233 -5.51 5.36 -8.63
N ASP A 234 -5.27 4.07 -8.82
CA ASP A 234 -5.64 3.35 -10.04
C ASP A 234 -7.16 3.39 -10.31
N LYS A 235 -8.00 3.45 -9.26
CA LYS A 235 -9.44 3.73 -9.41
C LYS A 235 -9.72 5.12 -10.00
N VAL A 236 -8.88 6.11 -9.65
CA VAL A 236 -8.94 7.48 -10.19
C VAL A 236 -8.39 7.53 -11.62
N LEU A 237 -7.36 6.75 -11.93
CA LEU A 237 -6.83 6.63 -13.29
C LEU A 237 -7.80 5.90 -14.22
N ALA A 238 -8.46 4.85 -13.74
CA ALA A 238 -9.48 4.11 -14.50
C ALA A 238 -10.73 4.96 -14.77
N SER A 239 -11.14 5.81 -13.83
CA SER A 239 -12.25 6.75 -14.04
C SER A 239 -11.86 7.89 -14.98
N ALA A 240 -10.66 8.47 -14.84
CA ALA A 240 -10.15 9.50 -15.74
C ALA A 240 -10.01 9.03 -17.20
N ASN A 241 -9.50 7.80 -17.42
CA ASN A 241 -9.37 7.22 -18.75
C ASN A 241 -10.74 6.90 -19.39
N ARG A 242 -11.74 6.50 -18.59
CA ARG A 242 -13.11 6.30 -19.09
C ARG A 242 -13.77 7.60 -19.53
N ILE A 243 -13.54 8.70 -18.80
CA ILE A 243 -14.06 10.04 -19.16
C ILE A 243 -13.38 10.55 -20.44
N ALA A 244 -12.05 10.47 -20.52
CA ALA A 244 -11.31 10.89 -21.71
C ALA A 244 -11.73 10.12 -22.98
N ASN A 245 -11.95 8.80 -22.86
CA ASN A 245 -12.37 7.97 -24.00
C ASN A 245 -13.81 8.28 -24.44
N ASN A 246 -14.71 8.62 -23.52
CA ASN A 246 -16.08 9.01 -23.83
C ASN A 246 -16.16 10.40 -24.49
N GLU A 247 -15.30 11.34 -24.10
CA GLU A 247 -15.20 12.67 -24.75
C GLU A 247 -14.65 12.57 -26.19
N THR A 248 -13.73 11.64 -26.46
CA THR A 248 -13.27 11.36 -27.84
C THR A 248 -14.29 10.62 -28.69
N ALA A 249 -15.19 9.82 -28.09
CA ALA A 249 -16.24 9.10 -28.80
C ALA A 249 -17.45 9.99 -29.11
N SER A 250 -17.76 10.98 -28.27
CA SER A 250 -18.86 11.94 -28.48
C SER A 250 -18.51 13.07 -29.46
N ASN A 251 -17.23 13.21 -29.84
CA ASN A 251 -16.74 14.21 -30.79
C ASN A 251 -16.43 13.61 -32.18
N ARG A 252 -16.88 12.38 -32.46
CA ARG A 252 -16.92 11.78 -33.80
C ARG A 252 -18.36 11.60 -34.24
#